data_AF-A0A495YSB8-F1
#
_entry.id   AF-A0A495YSB8-F1
#
_cell.length_a   1.000
_cell.length_b   1.000
_cell.length_c   1.000
_cell.angle_alpha   90.00
_cell.angle_beta   90.00
_cell.angle_gamma   90.00
#
_symmetry.space_group_name_H-M   'P 1'
#
loop_
_entity.id
_entity.type
_entity.pdbx_description
1 polymer ?
#
loop_
_entity_poly.entity_id
_entity_poly.type
_entity_poly.pdbx_seq_one_letter_code
_entity_poly.pdbx_strand_id
1 'polypeptide(L)' 'MQHNRIQQYNGYAVQPSAHRLPDGSFSSNLLLERIDSARAEGRYQFYSLDYFRSERQALQHSARWARNWIDTRG' A
#
# COMPACT_ATOMS: atom_id res chain seq x y z
N MET A 1 3.86 -6.86 -18.28
CA MET A 1 4.27 -7.59 -17.07
C MET A 1 4.15 -6.65 -15.88
N GLN A 2 3.03 -6.69 -15.15
CA GLN A 2 2.88 -5.88 -13.93
C GLN A 2 3.72 -6.54 -12.84
N HIS A 3 4.88 -5.94 -12.53
CA HIS A 3 5.65 -6.31 -11.36
C HIS A 3 4.86 -5.89 -10.12
N ASN A 4 3.93 -6.75 -9.67
CA ASN A 4 3.31 -6.64 -8.36
C ASN A 4 4.38 -6.98 -7.32
N ARG A 5 5.31 -6.04 -7.12
CA ARG A 5 6.50 -6.21 -6.30
C ARG A 5 6.05 -6.02 -4.86
N ILE A 6 5.50 -7.08 -4.29
CA ILE A 6 5.22 -7.17 -2.86
C ILE A 6 6.54 -6.86 -2.15
N GLN A 7 6.61 -5.72 -1.47
CA GLN A 7 7.81 -5.31 -0.74
C GLN A 7 7.67 -5.79 0.69
N GLN A 8 8.64 -6.51 1.22
CA GLN A 8 8.64 -6.88 2.62
C GLN A 8 9.38 -5.81 3.43
N TYR A 9 8.80 -5.38 4.55
CA TYR A 9 9.38 -4.36 5.43
C TYR A 9 8.96 -4.61 6.88
N ASN A 10 9.95 -4.74 7.78
CA ASN A 10 9.75 -4.93 9.24
C ASN A 10 8.67 -5.98 9.60
N GLY A 11 8.68 -7.13 8.91
CA GLY A 11 7.73 -8.22 9.15
C GLY A 11 6.37 -8.06 8.48
N TYR A 12 6.18 -7.03 7.66
CA TYR A 12 4.97 -6.81 6.86
C TYR A 12 5.25 -6.98 5.37
N ALA A 13 4.34 -7.66 4.66
CA ALA A 13 4.18 -7.57 3.22
C ALA A 13 3.42 -6.27 2.91
N VAL A 14 4.08 -5.39 2.16
CA VAL A 14 3.59 -4.09 1.72
C VAL A 14 3.15 -4.22 0.26
N GLN A 15 1.87 -3.95 0.02
CA GLN A 15 1.24 -4.04 -1.30
C GLN A 15 0.58 -2.70 -1.66
N PRO A 16 1.37 -1.76 -2.21
CA PRO A 16 0.85 -0.54 -2.80
C PRO A 16 -0.02 -0.88 -4.01
N SER A 17 -1.17 -0.22 -4.15
CA SER A 17 -1.97 -0.30 -5.37
C SER A 17 -2.50 1.09 -5.74
N ALA A 18 -2.72 1.29 -7.04
CA ALA A 18 -3.31 2.50 -7.56
C ALA A 18 -4.62 2.13 -8.25
N HIS A 19 -5.72 2.76 -7.84
CA HIS A 19 -7.02 2.54 -8.45
C HIS A 19 -7.40 3.76 -9.27
N ARG A 20 -7.57 3.57 -10.58
CA ARG A 20 -7.95 4.65 -11.50
C ARG A 20 -9.44 4.98 -11.35
N LEU A 21 -9.73 6.27 -11.16
CA LEU A 21 -11.07 6.80 -10.98
C LEU A 21 -11.67 7.30 -12.30
N PRO A 22 -12.99 7.50 -12.37
CA PRO A 22 -13.67 7.98 -13.59
C PRO A 22 -13.18 9.36 -14.06
N ASP A 23 -12.73 10.22 -13.15
CA ASP A 23 -12.17 11.54 -13.44
C ASP A 23 -10.75 11.49 -14.03
N GLY A 24 -10.17 10.29 -14.15
CA GLY A 24 -8.83 10.06 -14.66
C GLY A 24 -7.71 10.20 -13.62
N SER A 25 -8.04 10.52 -12.37
CA SER A 25 -7.10 10.46 -11.25
C SER A 25 -6.92 9.01 -10.76
N PHE A 26 -5.96 8.81 -9.87
CA PHE A 26 -5.63 7.53 -9.25
C PHE A 26 -5.69 7.68 -7.74
N SER A 27 -6.51 6.86 -7.07
CA SER A 27 -6.43 6.75 -5.61
C SER A 27 -5.25 5.87 -5.21
N SER A 28 -4.50 6.35 -4.22
CA SER A 28 -3.39 5.66 -3.59
C SER A 28 -3.92 4.72 -2.53
N ASN A 29 -3.94 3.42 -2.82
CA ASN A 29 -4.39 2.38 -1.91
C ASN A 29 -3.21 1.57 -1.37
N LEU A 30 -3.43 0.90 -0.24
CA LEU A 30 -2.41 0.11 0.42
C LEU A 30 -3.01 -1.11 1.12
N LEU A 31 -2.37 -2.25 0.94
CA LEU A 31 -2.61 -3.44 1.74
C LEU A 31 -1.31 -3.80 2.47
N LEU A 32 -1.41 -3.98 3.79
CA LEU A 32 -0.35 -4.46 4.66
C LEU A 32 -0.75 -5.79 5.26
N GLU A 33 0.14 -6.78 5.22
CA GLU A 33 -0.11 -8.10 5.79
C GLU A 33 1.11 -8.54 6.61
N ARG A 34 0.91 -8.84 7.89
CA ARG A 34 2.00 -9.33 8.74
C ARG A 34 2.37 -10.77 8.33
N ILE A 35 3.64 -10.98 8.00
CA ILE A 35 4.14 -12.20 7.33
C ILE A 35 4.09 -13.43 8.25
N ASP A 36 4.23 -13.22 9.55
CA ASP A 36 4.29 -14.26 10.58
C ASP A 36 2.95 -14.54 11.28
N SER A 37 1.88 -13.83 10.89
CA SER A 37 0.59 -13.96 11.55
C SER A 37 -0.26 -15.03 10.86
N ALA A 38 -0.48 -16.14 11.55
CA ALA A 38 -1.28 -17.28 11.07
C ALA A 38 -2.79 -16.96 10.86
N ARG A 39 -3.21 -15.70 11.03
CA ARG A 39 -4.61 -15.26 10.95
C ARG A 39 -4.70 -13.83 10.41
N ALA A 40 -5.88 -13.49 9.90
CA ALA A 40 -6.27 -12.16 9.37
C ALA A 40 -6.07 -10.98 10.35
N GLU A 41 -5.68 -11.24 11.60
CA GLU A 41 -5.39 -10.25 12.64
C GLU A 41 -4.19 -9.34 12.31
N GLY A 42 -3.36 -9.72 11.31
CA GLY A 42 -2.23 -8.93 10.82
C GLY A 42 -2.48 -8.19 9.50
N ARG A 43 -3.73 -8.13 9.00
CA ARG A 43 -4.07 -7.52 7.71
C ARG A 43 -4.69 -6.13 7.88
N TYR A 44 -4.11 -5.12 7.23
CA TYR A 44 -4.60 -3.75 7.22
C TYR A 44 -4.78 -3.26 5.80
N GLN A 45 -5.99 -2.80 5.50
CA GLN A 45 -6.33 -2.28 4.18
C GLN A 45 -6.73 -0.82 4.27
N PHE A 46 -6.04 0.01 3.48
CA PHE A 46 -6.27 1.44 3.39
C PHE A 46 -6.67 1.77 1.96
N TYR A 47 -7.71 2.57 1.86
CA TYR A 47 -8.23 3.07 0.59
C TYR A 47 -8.11 4.58 0.58
N SER A 48 -7.75 5.14 -0.58
CA SER A 48 -7.72 6.57 -0.82
C SER A 48 -6.88 7.34 0.21
N LEU A 49 -5.64 6.88 0.45
CA LEU A 49 -4.67 7.61 1.28
C LEU A 49 -4.46 9.02 0.74
N ASP A 50 -4.46 9.17 -0.59
CA ASP A 50 -4.50 10.43 -1.32
C ASP A 50 -4.86 10.15 -2.80
N TYR A 51 -5.04 11.20 -3.60
CA TYR A 51 -5.38 11.13 -5.02
C TYR A 51 -4.32 11.81 -5.89
N PHE A 52 -3.90 11.12 -6.95
CA PHE A 52 -2.82 11.60 -7.83
C PHE A 52 -3.24 11.56 -9.29
N ARG A 53 -2.68 12.46 -10.11
CA ARG A 53 -2.86 12.40 -11.57
C ARG A 53 -2.04 11.30 -12.25
N SER A 54 -1.13 10.65 -11.52
CA SER A 54 -0.24 9.62 -12.05
C SER A 54 -0.28 8.38 -11.18
N GLU A 55 -0.48 7.22 -11.82
CA GLU A 55 -0.43 5.90 -11.18
C GLU A 55 0.88 5.69 -10.39
N ARG A 56 2.01 6.07 -10.99
CA ARG A 56 3.33 5.93 -10.34
C ARG A 56 3.42 6.76 -9.06
N GLN A 57 2.85 7.97 -9.05
CA GLN A 57 2.84 8.81 -7.84
C GLN A 57 1.98 8.18 -6.75
N ALA A 58 0.80 7.65 -7.11
CA ALA A 58 -0.07 6.94 -6.18
C ALA A 58 0.65 5.73 -5.54
N LEU A 59 1.32 4.91 -6.35
CA LEU A 59 2.08 3.75 -5.85
C LEU A 59 3.27 4.14 -4.96
N GLN A 60 4.02 5.17 -5.34
CA GLN A 60 5.16 5.65 -4.54
C GLN A 60 4.69 6.25 -3.21
N HIS A 61 3.56 6.94 -3.22
CA HIS A 61 2.97 7.52 -2.03
C HIS A 61 2.58 6.46 -1.01
N SER A 62 1.76 5.47 -1.39
CA SER A 62 1.36 4.39 -0.48
C SER A 62 2.55 3.54 0.00
N ALA A 63 3.57 3.32 -0.84
CA ALA A 63 4.79 2.63 -0.43
C ALA A 63 5.59 3.39 0.65
N ARG A 64 5.70 4.71 0.54
CA ARG A 64 6.38 5.55 1.54
C ARG A 64 5.56 5.65 2.81
N TRP A 65 4.26 5.89 2.67
CA TRP A 65 3.32 5.97 3.78
C TRP A 65 3.33 4.67 4.61
N ALA A 66 3.36 3.51 3.94
CA ALA A 66 3.44 2.20 4.58
C ALA A 66 4.62 2.09 5.56
N ARG A 67 5.82 2.50 5.14
CA ARG A 67 7.02 2.41 5.99
C ARG A 67 6.86 3.25 7.25
N ASN A 68 6.43 4.50 7.10
CA ASN A 68 6.18 5.39 8.24
C ASN A 68 5.14 4.81 9.20
N TRP A 69 4.05 4.24 8.67
CA TRP A 69 2.99 3.64 9.47
C TRP A 69 3.49 2.41 10.25
N ILE A 70 4.27 1.54 9.60
CA ILE A 70 4.88 0.37 10.23
C ILE A 70 5.85 0.82 11.33
N ASP A 71 6.70 1.80 11.04
CA ASP A 71 7.70 2.32 11.99
C ASP A 71 7.06 3.03 13.19
N THR A 72 5.84 3.56 13.07
CA THR A 72 5.11 4.19 14.19
C THR A 72 4.37 3.16 15.05
N ARG A 73 4.12 1.96 14.51
CA ARG A 73 3.37 0.89 15.18
C ARG A 73 4.26 -0.16 15.86
N GLY A 74 5.46 -0.39 15.34
CA GLY A 74 6.47 -1.27 15.92
C GLY A 74 7.23 -0.61 17.05
#